data_AF-A0A3D1CSN7-F1
#
_entry.id   AF-A0A3D1CSN7-F1
#
_cell.length_a   1.000
_cell.length_b   1.000
_cell.length_c   1.000
_cell.angle_alpha   90.00
_cell.angle_beta   90.00
_cell.angle_gamma   90.00
#
_symmetry.space_group_name_H-M   'P 1'
#
loop_
_entity.id
_entity.type
_entity.pdbx_description
1 polymer ?
#
loop_
_entity_poly.entity_id
_entity_poly.type
_entity_poly.pdbx_seq_one_letter_code
_entity_poly.pdbx_strand_id
1 'polypeptide(L)' 'MITLSIPVSSDIVNFINSLVKRGDASTKAEVVRQALARYAEDRAVEDVLIAEQEMCEGKGIKGDLRTILAKIK' A
#
# COMPACT_ATOMS: atom_id res chain seq x y z
N MET A 1 -8.04 17.64 12.71
CA MET A 1 -6.86 16.82 13.03
C MET A 1 -7.37 15.51 13.62
N ILE A 2 -7.06 14.37 12.99
CA ILE A 2 -7.44 13.04 13.49
C ILE A 2 -6.17 12.40 14.05
N THR A 3 -6.22 11.90 15.27
CA THR A 3 -5.07 11.31 15.96
C THR A 3 -5.20 9.79 15.97
N LEU A 4 -4.14 9.09 15.59
CA LEU A 4 -4.03 7.65 15.66
C LEU A 4 -3.14 7.29 16.85
N SER A 5 -3.68 6.55 17.82
CA SER A 5 -2.90 6.01 18.95
C SER A 5 -2.89 4.50 18.85
N ILE A 6 -1.71 3.94 18.64
CA ILE A 6 -1.51 2.51 18.50
C ILE A 6 -0.31 2.07 19.33
N PRO A 7 -0.35 0.87 19.94
CA PRO A 7 0.82 0.27 20.54
C PRO A 7 1.81 -0.11 19.44
N VAL A 8 3.08 0.21 19.65
CA VAL A 8 4.15 -0.07 18.69
C VAL A 8 5.30 -0.74 19.42
N SER A 9 5.96 -1.71 18.79
CA SER A 9 7.11 -2.39 19.38
C SER A 9 8.30 -1.43 19.55
N SER A 10 9.20 -1.76 20.48
CA SER A 10 10.43 -0.99 20.73
C SER A 10 11.29 -0.85 19.47
N ASP A 11 11.31 -1.87 18.62
CA ASP A 11 12.16 -1.92 17.42
C ASP A 11 11.70 -0.90 16.38
N ILE A 12 10.38 -0.78 16.20
CA ILE A 12 9.80 0.22 15.30
C ILE A 12 10.06 1.63 15.84
N VAL A 13 9.94 1.84 17.15
CA VAL A 13 10.25 3.14 17.77
C VAL A 13 11.72 3.50 17.57
N ASN A 14 12.63 2.53 17.72
CA ASN A 14 14.06 2.72 17.49
C ASN A 14 14.35 3.04 16.02
N PHE A 15 13.68 2.36 15.09
CA PHE A 15 13.77 2.65 13.66
C PHE A 15 13.30 4.07 13.33
N ILE A 16 12.13 4.49 13.83
CA ILE A 16 11.60 5.85 13.61
C ILE A 16 12.57 6.89 14.19
N ASN A 17 13.11 6.66 15.39
CA ASN A 17 14.09 7.56 15.98
C ASN A 17 15.37 7.66 15.13
N SER A 18 15.80 6.57 14.50
CA SER A 18 16.97 6.58 13.62
C SER A 18 16.74 7.44 12.37
N LEU A 19 15.55 7.40 11.78
CA LEU A 19 15.18 8.22 10.61
C LEU A 19 15.16 9.71 10.95
N VAL A 20 14.57 10.07 12.10
CA VAL A 20 14.59 11.47 12.57
C VAL A 20 16.02 11.93 12.84
N LYS A 21 16.87 11.08 13.45
CA LYS A 21 18.29 11.40 13.70
C LYS A 21 19.10 11.58 12.42
N ARG A 22 18.76 10.86 11.36
CA ARG A 22 19.39 10.99 10.04
C ARG A 22 18.95 12.25 9.28
N GLY A 23 17.90 12.93 9.75
CA GLY A 23 17.33 14.10 9.08
C GLY A 23 16.35 13.74 7.98
N ASP A 24 15.92 12.47 7.88
CA ASP A 24 14.95 12.02 6.88
C ASP A 24 13.55 12.61 7.12
N ALA A 25 13.25 13.02 8.36
CA ALA A 25 12.02 13.69 8.74
C ALA A 25 12.21 14.55 10.00
N SER A 26 11.38 15.59 10.17
CA SER A 26 11.47 16.52 11.29
C SER A 26 10.88 15.96 12.58
N THR A 27 9.91 15.04 12.48
CA THR A 27 9.23 14.46 13.64
C THR A 27 8.90 12.97 13.43
N LYS A 28 8.74 12.24 14.54
CA LYS A 28 8.30 10.82 14.49
C LYS A 28 6.96 10.66 13.77
N ALA A 29 6.04 11.60 13.99
CA ALA A 29 4.73 11.58 13.37
C ALA A 29 4.81 11.81 11.84
N GLU A 30 5.77 12.61 11.40
CA GLU A 30 6.02 12.85 9.98
C GLU A 30 6.58 11.59 9.29
N VAL A 31 7.52 10.89 9.94
CA VAL A 31 8.00 9.57 9.46
C VAL A 31 6.82 8.62 9.25
N VAL A 32 5.93 8.52 10.23
CA VAL A 32 4.78 7.61 10.15
C VAL A 32 3.81 8.02 9.04
N ARG A 33 3.54 9.32 8.88
CA ARG A 33 2.69 9.81 7.78
C ARG A 33 3.28 9.50 6.41
N GLN A 34 4.59 9.70 6.24
CA GLN A 34 5.28 9.39 4.99
C GLN A 34 5.26 7.88 4.70
N ALA A 35 5.48 7.05 5.72
CA ALA A 35 5.40 5.60 5.58
C ALA A 35 4.00 5.14 5.17
N LEU A 36 2.94 5.71 5.75
CA LEU A 36 1.56 5.38 5.38
C LEU A 36 1.21 5.82 3.95
N ALA A 37 1.68 7.00 3.53
CA ALA A 37 1.50 7.47 2.16
C ALA A 37 2.17 6.51 1.16
N ARG A 38 3.43 6.13 1.43
CA ARG A 38 4.17 5.18 0.59
C ARG A 38 3.54 3.79 0.58
N TYR A 39 3.06 3.31 1.73
CA TYR A 39 2.35 2.03 1.80
C TYR A 39 1.07 2.02 0.95
N ALA A 40 0.35 3.14 0.86
CA ALA A 40 -0.81 3.24 -0.03
C ALA A 40 -0.42 3.16 -1.51
N GLU A 41 0.69 3.80 -1.88
CA GLU A 41 1.24 3.70 -3.24
C GLU A 41 1.70 2.28 -3.57
N ASP A 42 2.43 1.65 -2.66
CA ASP A 42 2.93 0.28 -2.81
C ASP A 42 1.79 -0.72 -3.01
N ARG A 43 0.65 -0.53 -2.30
CA ARG A 43 -0.56 -1.35 -2.50
C ARG A 43 -1.18 -1.18 -3.87
N ALA A 44 -1.25 0.04 -4.38
CA ALA A 44 -1.76 0.28 -5.73
C ALA A 44 -0.86 -0.38 -6.80
N VAL A 45 0.46 -0.41 -6.59
CA VAL A 45 1.39 -1.12 -7.47
C VAL A 45 1.21 -2.64 -7.36
N GLU A 46 1.09 -3.15 -6.13
CA GLU A 46 0.86 -4.58 -5.89
C GLU A 46 -0.42 -5.08 -6.56
N ASP A 47 -1.50 -4.32 -6.51
CA ASP A 47 -2.77 -4.65 -7.18
C ASP A 47 -2.60 -4.81 -8.69
N VAL A 48 -1.83 -3.91 -9.32
CA VAL A 48 -1.53 -4.00 -10.76
C VAL A 48 -0.68 -5.24 -11.06
N LEU A 49 0.36 -5.49 -10.27
CA LEU A 49 1.23 -6.65 -10.47
C LEU A 49 0.49 -7.97 -10.30
N ILE A 50 -0.42 -8.05 -9.32
CA ILE A 50 -1.31 -9.19 -9.14
C ILE A 50 -2.19 -9.37 -10.38
N ALA A 51 -2.82 -8.29 -10.88
CA ALA A 51 -3.65 -8.36 -12.08
C ALA A 51 -2.86 -8.82 -13.32
N GLU A 52 -1.63 -8.32 -13.50
CA GLU A 52 -0.73 -8.76 -14.58
C GLU A 52 -0.38 -10.24 -14.47
N GLN A 53 -0.12 -10.71 -13.26
CA GLN A 53 0.17 -12.12 -12.98
C GLN A 53 -1.05 -13.01 -13.28
N GLU A 54 -2.26 -12.59 -12.88
CA GLU A 54 -3.50 -13.31 -13.19
C GLU A 54 -3.77 -13.42 -14.70
N MET A 55 -3.45 -12.37 -15.45
CA MET A 55 -3.51 -12.38 -16.91
C MET A 55 -2.51 -13.37 -17.51
N CYS A 56 -1.29 -13.44 -16.98
CA CYS A 56 -0.27 -14.42 -17.40
C CYS A 56 -0.69 -15.87 -17.10
N GLU A 57 -1.37 -16.10 -15.97
CA GLU A 57 -1.90 -17.40 -15.57
C GLU A 57 -3.16 -17.81 -16.36
N GLY A 58 -3.60 -17.00 -17.31
CA GLY A 58 -4.76 -17.30 -18.16
C GLY A 58 -6.11 -17.12 -17.46
N LYS A 59 -6.13 -16.50 -16.28
CA LYS A 59 -7.37 -16.15 -15.55
C LYS A 59 -8.08 -14.92 -16.12
N GLY A 60 -7.46 -14.28 -17.12
CA GLY A 60 -8.03 -13.15 -17.83
C GLY A 60 -9.31 -13.49 -18.59
N ILE A 61 -10.35 -12.67 -18.40
CA ILE A 61 -11.59 -12.78 -19.16
C ILE A 61 -11.39 -12.13 -20.53
N LYS A 62 -11.66 -12.87 -21.61
CA LYS A 62 -11.56 -12.39 -23.00
C LYS A 62 -12.90 -12.58 -23.71
N GLY A 63 -13.35 -11.60 -24.48
CA GLY A 63 -14.61 -11.66 -25.24
C GLY A 63 -15.32 -10.32 -25.38
N ASP A 64 -16.56 -10.35 -25.88
CA ASP A 64 -17.41 -9.15 -26.00
C ASP A 64 -17.84 -8.67 -24.59
N LEU A 65 -17.56 -7.40 -24.29
CA LEU A 65 -17.95 -6.71 -23.07
C LEU A 65 -19.42 -6.91 -22.70
N ARG A 66 -20.34 -6.92 -23.68
CA ARG A 66 -21.78 -7.13 -23.43
C ARG A 66 -22.06 -8.53 -22.85
N THR A 67 -21.36 -9.54 -23.37
CA THR A 67 -21.53 -10.93 -22.93
C THR A 67 -20.89 -11.19 -21.56
N ILE A 68 -19.79 -10.51 -21.25
CA ILE A 68 -19.11 -10.61 -19.96
C ILE A 68 -19.94 -9.94 -18.87
N LEU A 69 -20.43 -8.72 -19.12
CA LEU A 69 -21.29 -7.98 -18.18
C LEU A 69 -22.59 -8.74 -17.85
N ALA A 70 -23.15 -9.46 -18.82
CA ALA A 70 -24.33 -10.28 -18.60
C ALA A 70 -24.09 -11.50 -17.68
N LYS A 71 -22.84 -11.96 -17.52
CA LYS A 71 -22.46 -13.11 -16.65
C LYS A 71 -22.07 -12.72 -15.23
N ILE A 72 -21.80 -11.43 -14.99
CA ILE A 72 -21.36 -10.90 -13.69
C ILE A 72 -22.56 -10.43 -12.83
N LYS A 73 -23.77 -10.43 -13.40
CA LYS A 73 -25.03 -10.08 -12.72
C LYS A 73 -25.59 -11.27 -11.94
#